data_AF-A0A517T273-F1
#
_entry.id   AF-A0A517T273-F1
#
_cell.length_a   1.000
_cell.length_b   1.000
_cell.length_c   1.000
_cell.angle_alpha   90.00
_cell.angle_beta   90.00
_cell.angle_gamma   90.00
#
_symmetry.space_group_name_H-M   'P 1'
#
loop_
_entity.id
_entity.type
_entity.pdbx_description
1 polymer ?
#
loop_
_entity_poly.entity_id
_entity_poly.type
_entity_poly.pdbx_seq_one_letter_code
_entity_poly.pdbx_strand_id
1 'polypeptide(L)'
;MKPVAPYWRNFVWASNFRCAASRFDAAYVPGNLIYANGHRFVARRFHREAEMDEVDTPVFAVNIDREAIIESDRSSTSSSLSDIELTAIPVCDVDLVHMSQISDEEENRFQLSVATYGREQGRHNGGQAFGWGGSPLHFRRGVHYRMVNVGASSLVDRTPPEMGYPVCQICGQSVSPLASVRQIQNFRDKHQEWCGQEPANVGFYADVVADAITMVNMQDKTTAYTVLESIRQAAASVLDMHLDDLQVLIVGHVDRDEVDGNLWDPMPGGSGLLTQMLNNFPTIISTAAEMLAGCPMDCGSSCNHCLQTFRNAYYHRYLDRHAGLEFFERAGNRLAEEHDIPSLQPSPENNPISPAGEVNDAEAKLKHLLAMAGFSTGSFQQQIRFQYEFRPSPNLSSTTPDVFFDPDPDDPDDMGVCIYLDGMSDHIHGNARTAAQDNEIRSWLRSKGYNVIEITRVDLDDSGAMRRYLKKLGRILVGKEFAKSLDDNNDLNAALGQSSQNRPQPTPVPVEKKSPKAKVSSEYEEVLELVGGEVSQLVSQLAAEGIAVPEPGYPLDDEDGVTIAECELAWPDLSVAYFREGDQSSADQFKEREWTVIVGQDLSADLAAIRKAIEGSDSAGGSNPS
;
A
#
# COMPACT_ATOMS: atom_id res chain seq x y z
N MET A 1 -35.85 -6.56 -62.70
CA MET A 1 -34.74 -7.20 -61.98
C MET A 1 -33.71 -6.15 -61.57
N LYS A 2 -33.70 -5.81 -60.28
CA LYS A 2 -32.55 -5.35 -59.47
C LYS A 2 -33.03 -5.52 -58.02
N PRO A 3 -32.41 -6.39 -57.19
CA PRO A 3 -32.86 -6.61 -55.84
C PRO A 3 -32.44 -5.42 -54.95
N VAL A 4 -33.42 -4.88 -54.23
CA VAL A 4 -33.25 -3.86 -53.19
C VAL A 4 -32.76 -4.60 -51.95
N ALA A 5 -31.54 -4.28 -51.50
CA ALA A 5 -31.01 -4.77 -50.24
C ALA A 5 -31.79 -4.14 -49.07
N PRO A 6 -32.30 -4.93 -48.10
CA PRO A 6 -32.95 -4.37 -46.92
C PRO A 6 -31.90 -3.78 -45.97
N TYR A 7 -32.06 -2.49 -45.66
CA TYR A 7 -31.35 -1.80 -44.59
C TYR A 7 -31.71 -2.44 -43.24
N TRP A 8 -30.83 -3.28 -42.70
CA TRP A 8 -30.86 -3.64 -41.29
C TRP A 8 -30.19 -2.51 -40.50
N ARG A 9 -31.00 -1.59 -39.95
CA ARG A 9 -30.53 -0.70 -38.89
C ARG A 9 -30.26 -1.58 -37.66
N ASN A 10 -28.98 -1.80 -37.35
CA ASN A 10 -28.55 -2.28 -36.04
C ASN A 10 -29.10 -1.31 -35.00
N PHE A 11 -30.13 -1.71 -34.26
CA PHE A 11 -30.51 -1.03 -33.03
C PHE A 11 -29.44 -1.37 -31.99
N VAL A 12 -28.37 -0.56 -31.96
CA VAL A 12 -27.51 -0.46 -30.79
C VAL A 12 -28.34 0.24 -29.72
N TRP A 13 -28.77 -0.50 -28.71
CA TRP A 13 -29.41 0.08 -27.55
C TRP A 13 -28.31 0.75 -26.72
N ALA A 14 -28.06 2.04 -26.97
CA ALA A 14 -27.18 2.87 -26.15
C ALA A 14 -27.92 3.27 -24.86
N SER A 15 -28.19 2.28 -24.01
CA SER A 15 -28.61 2.51 -22.64
C SER A 15 -27.35 2.58 -21.79
N ASN A 16 -26.95 3.80 -21.41
CA ASN A 16 -25.96 4.04 -20.35
C ASN A 16 -26.52 3.54 -19.02
N PHE A 17 -26.46 2.23 -18.78
CA PHE A 17 -26.65 1.66 -17.47
C PHE A 17 -25.40 1.96 -16.65
N ARG A 18 -25.40 3.10 -15.92
CA ARG A 18 -24.45 3.30 -14.82
C ARG A 18 -24.86 2.36 -13.69
N CYS A 19 -24.52 1.08 -13.81
CA CYS A 19 -24.58 0.15 -12.69
C CYS A 19 -23.39 0.48 -11.76
N ALA A 20 -23.56 0.36 -10.45
CA ALA A 20 -22.42 0.40 -9.53
C ALA A 20 -21.38 -0.62 -9.99
N ALA A 21 -20.09 -0.26 -9.98
CA ALA A 21 -19.01 -1.07 -10.54
C ALA A 21 -19.03 -2.52 -10.01
N SER A 22 -19.43 -2.72 -8.76
CA SER A 22 -19.60 -4.03 -8.13
C SER A 22 -20.71 -4.91 -8.70
N ARG A 23 -21.80 -4.32 -9.21
CA ARG A 23 -22.86 -5.07 -9.91
C ARG A 23 -22.46 -5.39 -11.34
N PHE A 24 -21.51 -4.65 -11.89
CA PHE A 24 -21.03 -4.86 -13.25
C PHE A 24 -20.31 -6.20 -13.40
N ASP A 25 -19.47 -6.55 -12.42
CA ASP A 25 -18.59 -7.72 -12.45
C ASP A 25 -19.31 -9.07 -12.57
N ALA A 26 -20.56 -9.18 -12.11
CA ALA A 26 -21.34 -10.42 -12.21
C ALA A 26 -22.40 -10.39 -13.31
N ALA A 27 -23.00 -9.23 -13.59
CA ALA A 27 -24.15 -9.16 -14.50
C ALA A 27 -23.74 -9.07 -15.98
N TYR A 28 -22.64 -8.39 -16.30
CA TYR A 28 -22.27 -8.04 -17.68
C TYR A 28 -21.12 -8.90 -18.24
N VAL A 29 -20.90 -10.09 -17.69
CA VAL A 29 -19.84 -11.00 -18.12
C VAL A 29 -20.18 -11.79 -19.38
N PRO A 30 -19.17 -12.20 -20.17
CA PRO A 30 -19.37 -13.09 -21.30
C PRO A 30 -20.08 -14.39 -20.89
N GLY A 31 -21.19 -14.69 -21.56
CA GLY A 31 -21.96 -15.93 -21.32
C GLY A 31 -23.09 -15.81 -20.31
N ASN A 32 -23.23 -14.69 -19.58
CA ASN A 32 -24.43 -14.43 -18.79
C ASN A 32 -25.61 -13.97 -19.67
N LEU A 33 -26.83 -14.17 -19.18
CA LEU A 33 -28.05 -13.65 -19.81
C LEU A 33 -28.59 -12.45 -19.04
N ILE A 34 -28.84 -11.36 -19.76
CA ILE A 34 -29.43 -10.14 -19.22
C ILE A 34 -30.89 -10.07 -19.67
N TYR A 35 -31.80 -9.94 -18.70
CA TYR A 35 -33.24 -9.92 -18.92
C TYR A 35 -33.75 -8.49 -18.78
N ALA A 36 -34.24 -7.90 -19.87
CA ALA A 36 -34.77 -6.53 -19.86
C ALA A 36 -35.95 -6.40 -20.82
N ASN A 37 -37.02 -5.71 -20.39
CA ASN A 37 -38.18 -5.38 -21.22
C ASN A 37 -38.85 -6.57 -21.94
N GLY A 38 -38.84 -7.76 -21.36
CA GLY A 38 -39.40 -8.96 -22.02
C GLY A 38 -38.44 -9.63 -23.02
N HIS A 39 -37.18 -9.19 -23.08
CA HIS A 39 -36.15 -9.70 -23.99
C HIS A 39 -34.93 -10.20 -23.23
N ARG A 40 -34.20 -11.14 -23.88
CA ARG A 40 -32.91 -11.67 -23.43
C ARG A 40 -31.79 -11.04 -24.24
N PHE A 41 -30.73 -10.64 -23.57
CA PHE A 41 -29.54 -10.02 -24.12
C PHE A 41 -28.27 -10.73 -23.64
N VAL A 42 -27.21 -10.64 -24.44
CA VAL A 42 -25.88 -11.16 -24.10
C VAL A 42 -24.82 -10.08 -24.30
N ALA A 43 -23.89 -9.99 -23.37
CA ALA A 43 -22.67 -9.20 -23.52
C ALA A 43 -21.79 -9.81 -24.62
N ARG A 44 -21.44 -9.02 -25.64
CA ARG A 44 -20.68 -9.52 -26.80
C ARG A 44 -19.45 -8.72 -27.16
N ARG A 45 -19.46 -7.41 -26.93
CA ARG A 45 -18.30 -6.56 -27.21
C ARG A 45 -18.05 -5.66 -26.02
N PHE A 46 -16.80 -5.64 -25.57
CA PHE A 46 -16.32 -4.85 -24.44
C PHE A 46 -15.47 -3.72 -25.00
N HIS A 47 -15.88 -2.48 -24.78
CA HIS A 47 -15.20 -1.30 -25.31
C HIS A 47 -14.04 -0.94 -24.39
N ARG A 48 -12.82 -1.23 -24.83
CA ARG A 48 -11.62 -0.82 -24.12
C ARG A 48 -11.41 0.69 -24.32
N GLU A 49 -11.06 1.40 -23.25
CA GLU A 49 -10.67 2.81 -23.37
C GLU A 49 -9.34 2.91 -24.13
N ALA A 50 -9.23 3.89 -25.04
CA ALA A 50 -8.09 4.01 -25.96
C ALA A 50 -6.77 4.38 -25.26
N GLU A 51 -6.82 4.80 -24.00
CA GLU A 51 -5.67 5.10 -23.14
C GLU A 51 -5.16 3.86 -22.37
N MET A 52 -5.84 2.71 -22.50
CA MET A 52 -5.38 1.44 -21.94
C MET A 52 -4.26 0.82 -22.77
N ASP A 53 -3.06 1.40 -22.70
CA ASP A 53 -1.85 0.76 -23.23
C ASP A 53 -1.57 -0.58 -22.52
N GLU A 54 -0.78 -1.48 -23.13
CA GLU A 54 -0.39 -2.78 -22.56
C GLU A 54 0.29 -2.70 -21.17
N VAL A 55 0.68 -1.49 -20.77
CA VAL A 55 1.34 -1.15 -19.50
C VAL A 55 0.35 -1.10 -18.32
N ASP A 56 -0.94 -0.81 -18.57
CA ASP A 56 -1.96 -0.56 -17.53
C ASP A 56 -2.94 -1.74 -17.30
N THR A 57 -2.69 -2.91 -17.91
CA THR A 57 -3.52 -4.09 -17.66
C THR A 57 -2.87 -4.97 -16.58
N PRO A 58 -3.36 -4.92 -15.32
CA PRO A 58 -2.76 -5.67 -14.24
C PRO A 58 -2.86 -7.18 -14.47
N VAL A 59 -1.81 -7.89 -14.05
CA VAL A 59 -1.79 -9.35 -14.00
C VAL A 59 -1.95 -9.75 -12.54
N PHE A 60 -2.89 -10.65 -12.27
CA PHE A 60 -3.13 -11.16 -10.92
C PHE A 60 -2.58 -12.57 -10.79
N ALA A 61 -1.78 -12.82 -9.76
CA ALA A 61 -1.51 -14.15 -9.26
C ALA A 61 -2.73 -14.59 -8.42
N VAL A 62 -3.46 -15.59 -8.93
CA VAL A 62 -4.69 -16.09 -8.33
C VAL A 62 -4.41 -17.41 -7.62
N ASN A 63 -4.64 -17.44 -6.32
CA ASN A 63 -4.61 -18.67 -5.52
C ASN A 63 -6.05 -19.18 -5.34
N ILE A 64 -6.40 -20.29 -5.99
CA ILE A 64 -7.78 -20.82 -5.98
C ILE A 64 -8.15 -21.37 -4.59
N ASP A 65 -7.23 -22.10 -3.95
CA ASP A 65 -7.50 -22.74 -2.66
C ASP A 65 -7.80 -21.70 -1.58
N ARG A 66 -6.99 -20.64 -1.56
CA ARG A 66 -7.14 -19.51 -0.63
C ARG A 66 -8.13 -18.45 -1.14
N GLU A 67 -8.62 -18.55 -2.38
CA GLU A 67 -9.46 -17.54 -3.05
C GLU A 67 -8.89 -16.12 -2.88
N ALA A 68 -7.57 -16.03 -3.02
CA ALA A 68 -6.79 -14.83 -2.77
C ALA A 68 -6.13 -14.35 -4.07
N ILE A 69 -5.93 -13.04 -4.18
CA ILE A 69 -5.34 -12.40 -5.35
C ILE A 69 -4.22 -11.45 -4.96
N ILE A 70 -3.11 -11.51 -5.70
CA ILE A 70 -2.01 -10.55 -5.62
C ILE A 70 -1.82 -9.94 -7.00
N GLU A 71 -1.69 -8.63 -7.07
CA GLU A 71 -1.29 -7.95 -8.30
C GLU A 71 0.21 -8.15 -8.50
N SER A 72 0.59 -8.80 -9.60
CA SER A 72 1.97 -9.07 -9.96
C SER A 72 2.41 -8.08 -11.02
N ASP A 73 3.59 -7.51 -10.85
CA ASP A 73 4.26 -6.81 -11.94
C ASP A 73 4.67 -7.87 -12.97
N ARG A 74 4.45 -7.58 -14.26
CA ARG A 74 4.79 -8.49 -15.38
C ARG A 74 6.27 -8.95 -15.39
N SER A 75 7.13 -8.35 -14.56
CA SER A 75 8.55 -8.65 -14.40
C SER A 75 8.93 -9.43 -13.13
N SER A 76 8.02 -9.63 -12.16
CA SER A 76 8.31 -10.36 -10.92
C SER A 76 7.90 -11.84 -11.01
N THR A 77 8.85 -12.70 -11.34
CA THR A 77 8.70 -14.17 -11.29
C THR A 77 8.84 -14.70 -9.86
N SER A 78 7.94 -14.28 -8.96
CA SER A 78 7.80 -14.90 -7.64
C SER A 78 6.40 -15.46 -7.44
N SER A 79 5.93 -16.28 -8.38
CA SER A 79 4.72 -17.07 -8.20
C SER A 79 5.05 -18.33 -7.40
N SER A 80 4.29 -18.60 -6.33
CA SER A 80 4.32 -19.93 -5.72
C SER A 80 3.81 -20.97 -6.74
N LEU A 81 4.23 -22.23 -6.62
CA LEU A 81 3.89 -23.31 -7.59
C LEU A 81 2.38 -23.54 -7.79
N SER A 82 1.52 -22.97 -6.94
CA SER A 82 0.05 -23.09 -6.97
C SER A 82 -0.67 -21.89 -7.58
N ASP A 83 0.01 -20.78 -7.85
CA ASP A 83 -0.67 -19.55 -8.30
C ASP A 83 -0.84 -19.55 -9.82
N ILE A 84 -2.02 -19.13 -10.29
CA ILE A 84 -2.34 -19.02 -11.71
C ILE A 84 -2.38 -17.54 -12.09
N GLU A 85 -1.61 -17.17 -13.10
CA GLU A 85 -1.62 -15.81 -13.64
C GLU A 85 -2.89 -15.55 -14.46
N LEU A 86 -3.57 -14.46 -14.14
CA LEU A 86 -4.75 -13.99 -14.85
C LEU A 86 -4.59 -12.51 -15.18
N THR A 87 -4.45 -12.19 -16.46
CA THR A 87 -4.61 -10.82 -16.94
C THR A 87 -6.07 -10.40 -16.80
N ALA A 88 -6.35 -9.28 -16.16
CA ALA A 88 -7.71 -8.76 -16.05
C ALA A 88 -7.83 -7.34 -16.60
N ILE A 89 -8.92 -7.09 -17.31
CA ILE A 89 -9.27 -5.77 -17.84
C ILE A 89 -10.26 -5.08 -16.90
N PRO A 90 -10.26 -3.75 -16.80
CA PRO A 90 -11.24 -3.06 -16.00
C PRO A 90 -12.63 -3.28 -16.60
N VAL A 91 -13.62 -3.22 -15.72
CA VAL A 91 -15.01 -3.03 -16.11
C VAL A 91 -15.12 -1.86 -17.07
N CYS A 92 -15.76 -2.10 -18.21
CA CYS A 92 -15.88 -1.13 -19.31
C CYS A 92 -17.24 -1.23 -19.99
N ASP A 93 -17.55 -0.29 -20.88
CA ASP A 93 -18.83 -0.29 -21.60
C ASP A 93 -19.00 -1.54 -22.46
N VAL A 94 -20.23 -2.07 -22.52
CA VAL A 94 -20.53 -3.33 -23.22
C VAL A 94 -21.65 -3.17 -24.23
N ASP A 95 -21.42 -3.66 -25.45
CA ASP A 95 -22.49 -3.85 -26.42
C ASP A 95 -23.27 -5.13 -26.10
N LEU A 96 -24.55 -4.92 -25.83
CA LEU A 96 -25.53 -5.98 -25.65
C LEU A 96 -26.15 -6.37 -26.98
N VAL A 97 -26.15 -7.67 -27.28
CA VAL A 97 -26.81 -8.23 -28.46
C VAL A 97 -28.10 -8.92 -28.04
N HIS A 98 -29.20 -8.55 -28.71
CA HIS A 98 -30.49 -9.20 -28.53
C HIS A 98 -30.41 -10.67 -28.94
N MET A 99 -30.88 -11.57 -28.06
CA MET A 99 -30.85 -13.02 -28.29
C MET A 99 -32.24 -13.57 -28.62
N SER A 100 -33.23 -13.32 -27.77
CA SER A 100 -34.60 -13.81 -27.96
C SER A 100 -35.59 -13.01 -27.12
N GLN A 101 -36.89 -13.26 -27.30
CA GLN A 101 -37.91 -12.86 -26.32
C GLN A 101 -37.92 -13.85 -25.14
N ILE A 102 -38.38 -13.38 -23.98
CA ILE A 102 -38.68 -14.23 -22.82
C ILE A 102 -39.97 -14.99 -23.14
N SER A 103 -39.93 -16.30 -22.95
CA SER A 103 -41.11 -17.16 -23.17
C SER A 103 -41.95 -17.21 -21.90
N ASP A 104 -43.27 -17.29 -22.04
CA ASP A 104 -44.19 -17.50 -20.90
C ASP A 104 -43.98 -18.89 -20.24
N GLU A 105 -43.32 -19.82 -20.93
CA GLU A 105 -42.94 -21.14 -20.40
C GLU A 105 -41.65 -21.11 -19.56
N GLU A 106 -40.91 -20.00 -19.54
CA GLU A 106 -39.66 -19.88 -18.77
C GLU A 106 -39.96 -19.54 -17.31
N GLU A 107 -39.99 -20.56 -16.44
CA GLU A 107 -40.19 -20.36 -14.99
C GLU A 107 -38.96 -19.79 -14.27
N ASN A 108 -37.75 -20.10 -14.78
CA ASN A 108 -36.49 -19.75 -14.12
C ASN A 108 -35.59 -18.92 -15.04
N ARG A 109 -35.01 -17.85 -14.48
CA ARG A 109 -34.02 -17.03 -15.18
C ARG A 109 -32.63 -17.63 -15.01
N PHE A 110 -31.88 -17.74 -16.10
CA PHE A 110 -30.49 -18.16 -16.05
C PHE A 110 -29.61 -17.01 -15.55
N GLN A 111 -28.74 -17.30 -14.58
CA GLN A 111 -27.67 -16.42 -14.19
C GLN A 111 -26.38 -17.24 -14.12
N LEU A 112 -25.34 -16.76 -14.78
CA LEU A 112 -24.03 -17.39 -14.69
C LEU A 112 -23.43 -17.16 -13.30
N SER A 113 -23.10 -18.24 -12.59
CA SER A 113 -22.31 -18.15 -11.36
C SER A 113 -20.87 -17.76 -11.71
N VAL A 114 -20.36 -16.73 -11.05
CA VAL A 114 -19.00 -16.22 -11.25
C VAL A 114 -18.21 -16.32 -9.96
N ALA A 115 -16.90 -16.53 -10.07
CA ALA A 115 -15.99 -16.47 -8.94
C ALA A 115 -15.35 -15.06 -8.91
N THR A 116 -15.57 -14.33 -7.83
CA THR A 116 -15.00 -12.99 -7.63
C THR A 116 -14.18 -13.00 -6.36
N TYR A 117 -12.91 -12.63 -6.47
CA TYR A 117 -11.99 -12.53 -5.35
C TYR A 117 -11.66 -11.06 -5.12
N GLY A 118 -11.65 -10.64 -3.86
CA GLY A 118 -11.37 -9.27 -3.48
C GLY A 118 -10.07 -9.17 -2.71
N ARG A 119 -9.43 -8.00 -2.83
CA ARG A 119 -8.37 -7.56 -1.94
C ARG A 119 -8.65 -6.14 -1.47
N GLU A 120 -8.25 -5.84 -0.24
CA GLU A 120 -8.25 -4.46 0.25
C GLU A 120 -7.05 -3.70 -0.32
N GLN A 121 -7.26 -2.49 -0.81
CA GLN A 121 -6.20 -1.60 -1.27
C GLN A 121 -5.66 -0.73 -0.13
N GLY A 122 -5.69 -1.18 1.13
CA GLY A 122 -5.08 -0.47 2.27
C GLY A 122 -5.44 1.01 2.38
N ARG A 123 -6.67 1.41 2.01
CA ARG A 123 -7.14 2.80 2.07
C ARG A 123 -8.53 2.83 2.69
N HIS A 124 -8.72 3.66 3.71
CA HIS A 124 -10.00 3.90 4.37
C HIS A 124 -10.03 5.24 5.13
N ASN A 125 -11.23 5.77 5.35
CA ASN A 125 -11.49 7.03 6.05
C ASN A 125 -11.61 6.85 7.57
N GLY A 126 -10.90 5.88 8.13
CA GLY A 126 -10.93 5.53 9.56
C GLY A 126 -12.19 4.77 9.96
N GLY A 127 -12.39 4.61 11.26
CA GLY A 127 -13.46 3.75 11.77
C GLY A 127 -13.44 3.53 13.28
N GLN A 128 -14.20 2.54 13.72
CA GLN A 128 -14.27 2.08 15.11
C GLN A 128 -13.97 0.58 15.17
N ALA A 129 -13.10 0.17 16.09
CA ALA A 129 -12.92 -1.23 16.45
C ALA A 129 -13.86 -1.61 17.60
N PHE A 130 -14.46 -2.79 17.47
CA PHE A 130 -15.33 -3.41 18.45
C PHE A 130 -14.85 -4.83 18.77
N GLY A 131 -14.98 -5.22 20.03
CA GLY A 131 -14.85 -6.61 20.47
C GLY A 131 -16.21 -7.31 20.45
N TRP A 132 -16.27 -8.48 19.82
CA TRP A 132 -17.46 -9.33 19.78
C TRP A 132 -17.14 -10.74 20.27
N GLY A 133 -17.32 -10.98 21.58
CA GLY A 133 -17.09 -12.29 22.18
C GLY A 133 -15.69 -12.87 21.95
N GLY A 134 -14.68 -12.00 21.92
CA GLY A 134 -13.28 -12.35 21.64
C GLY A 134 -12.90 -12.34 20.16
N SER A 135 -13.83 -12.09 19.25
CA SER A 135 -13.55 -11.88 17.82
C SER A 135 -13.56 -10.37 17.50
N PRO A 136 -12.50 -9.84 16.86
CA PRO A 136 -12.42 -8.43 16.49
C PRO A 136 -13.36 -8.11 15.32
N LEU A 137 -14.10 -7.01 15.45
CA LEU A 137 -15.03 -6.48 14.46
C LEU A 137 -14.73 -5.00 14.21
N HIS A 138 -14.41 -4.64 12.98
CA HIS A 138 -14.05 -3.28 12.60
C HIS A 138 -15.14 -2.67 11.72
N PHE A 139 -15.65 -1.51 12.12
CA PHE A 139 -16.47 -0.68 11.23
C PHE A 139 -15.59 0.39 10.61
N ARG A 140 -15.39 0.35 9.29
CA ARG A 140 -14.52 1.28 8.56
C ARG A 140 -15.29 1.96 7.44
N ARG A 141 -15.00 3.24 7.21
CA ARG A 141 -15.66 4.06 6.19
C ARG A 141 -14.80 4.18 4.95
N GLY A 142 -15.42 4.18 3.77
CA GLY A 142 -14.73 4.37 2.49
C GLY A 142 -13.55 3.44 2.28
N VAL A 143 -13.70 2.16 2.60
CA VAL A 143 -12.69 1.12 2.36
C VAL A 143 -12.57 0.89 0.86
N HIS A 144 -11.35 0.94 0.34
CA HIS A 144 -11.06 0.64 -1.05
C HIS A 144 -10.82 -0.85 -1.25
N TYR A 145 -11.64 -1.47 -2.07
CA TYR A 145 -11.48 -2.85 -2.52
C TYR A 145 -11.13 -2.89 -4.00
N ARG A 146 -10.24 -3.80 -4.38
CA ARG A 146 -10.09 -4.25 -5.76
C ARG A 146 -10.71 -5.63 -5.86
N MET A 147 -11.77 -5.74 -6.66
CA MET A 147 -12.47 -6.99 -6.91
C MET A 147 -12.09 -7.48 -8.30
N VAL A 148 -11.77 -8.76 -8.41
CA VAL A 148 -11.41 -9.42 -9.67
C VAL A 148 -12.33 -10.60 -9.88
N ASN A 149 -13.12 -10.54 -10.94
CA ASN A 149 -13.84 -11.69 -11.46
C ASN A 149 -12.86 -12.58 -12.23
N VAL A 150 -12.58 -13.76 -11.64
CA VAL A 150 -11.62 -14.72 -12.16
C VAL A 150 -12.22 -15.69 -13.18
N GLY A 151 -13.54 -15.72 -13.36
CA GLY A 151 -14.20 -16.59 -14.33
C GLY A 151 -15.54 -17.17 -13.85
N ALA A 152 -16.12 -18.04 -14.68
CA ALA A 152 -17.30 -18.81 -14.30
C ALA A 152 -16.96 -19.84 -13.22
N SER A 153 -17.70 -19.88 -12.11
CA SER A 153 -17.38 -20.74 -10.95
C SER A 153 -17.22 -22.22 -11.36
N SER A 154 -18.09 -22.71 -12.24
CA SER A 154 -18.06 -24.09 -12.73
C SER A 154 -16.86 -24.45 -13.61
N LEU A 155 -16.12 -23.46 -14.10
CA LEU A 155 -14.87 -23.63 -14.86
C LEU A 155 -13.65 -23.46 -13.96
N VAL A 156 -13.71 -22.52 -13.02
CA VAL A 156 -12.67 -22.30 -12.01
C VAL A 156 -12.54 -23.52 -11.10
N ASP A 157 -13.64 -24.17 -10.73
CA ASP A 157 -13.65 -25.36 -9.87
C ASP A 157 -13.20 -26.66 -10.59
N ARG A 158 -12.83 -26.61 -11.89
CA ARG A 158 -12.38 -27.80 -12.63
C ARG A 158 -10.95 -28.20 -12.28
N THR A 159 -10.58 -29.41 -12.68
CA THR A 159 -9.20 -29.90 -12.60
C THR A 159 -8.74 -30.35 -14.00
N PRO A 160 -7.83 -29.61 -14.67
CA PRO A 160 -7.24 -28.34 -14.25
C PRO A 160 -8.26 -27.18 -14.26
N PRO A 161 -8.03 -26.12 -13.47
CA PRO A 161 -8.91 -24.94 -13.43
C PRO A 161 -8.82 -24.14 -14.73
N GLU A 162 -9.98 -23.66 -15.21
CA GLU A 162 -10.08 -22.82 -16.41
C GLU A 162 -10.53 -21.40 -16.01
N MET A 163 -9.58 -20.45 -15.97
CA MET A 163 -9.84 -19.06 -15.59
C MET A 163 -10.15 -18.14 -16.78
N GLY A 164 -10.79 -17.03 -16.45
CA GLY A 164 -11.09 -15.91 -17.33
C GLY A 164 -12.20 -16.18 -18.33
N TYR A 165 -12.41 -15.19 -19.18
CA TYR A 165 -13.41 -15.21 -20.24
C TYR A 165 -12.73 -15.02 -21.60
N PRO A 166 -13.11 -15.78 -22.64
CA PRO A 166 -12.54 -15.60 -23.96
C PRO A 166 -12.93 -14.24 -24.56
N VAL A 167 -11.97 -13.32 -24.64
CA VAL A 167 -12.16 -11.96 -25.17
C VAL A 167 -11.00 -11.62 -26.09
N CYS A 168 -11.29 -11.06 -27.27
CA CYS A 168 -10.28 -10.53 -28.15
C CYS A 168 -9.79 -9.19 -27.60
N GLN A 169 -8.52 -9.13 -27.20
CA GLN A 169 -7.92 -7.94 -26.60
C GLN A 169 -7.86 -6.75 -27.58
N ILE A 170 -7.87 -7.00 -28.90
CA ILE A 170 -7.83 -5.95 -29.92
C ILE A 170 -9.20 -5.33 -30.19
N CYS A 171 -10.22 -6.14 -30.48
CA CYS A 171 -11.53 -5.62 -30.91
C CYS A 171 -12.61 -5.62 -29.80
N GLY A 172 -12.34 -6.27 -28.67
CA GLY A 172 -13.25 -6.39 -27.53
C GLY A 172 -14.34 -7.45 -27.68
N GLN A 173 -14.40 -8.16 -28.81
CA GLN A 173 -15.41 -9.20 -29.04
C GLN A 173 -15.19 -10.39 -28.10
N SER A 174 -16.27 -10.96 -27.57
CA SER A 174 -16.23 -12.10 -26.66
C SER A 174 -17.14 -13.25 -27.10
N VAL A 175 -16.88 -14.41 -26.51
CA VAL A 175 -17.75 -15.59 -26.57
C VAL A 175 -17.98 -16.13 -25.15
N SER A 176 -19.12 -16.78 -24.94
CA SER A 176 -19.40 -17.45 -23.66
C SER A 176 -18.29 -18.46 -23.34
N PRO A 177 -17.78 -18.48 -22.10
CA PRO A 177 -16.80 -19.47 -21.67
C PRO A 177 -17.41 -20.89 -21.61
N LEU A 178 -18.75 -20.98 -21.54
CA LEU A 178 -19.49 -22.25 -21.59
C LEU A 178 -19.85 -22.69 -23.02
N ALA A 179 -19.36 -22.00 -24.05
CA ALA A 179 -19.59 -22.40 -25.43
C ALA A 179 -18.86 -23.70 -25.79
N SER A 180 -19.31 -24.38 -26.86
CA SER A 180 -18.63 -25.59 -27.32
C SER A 180 -17.17 -25.32 -27.71
N VAL A 181 -16.28 -26.30 -27.51
CA VAL A 181 -14.85 -26.21 -27.86
C VAL A 181 -14.66 -25.75 -29.31
N ARG A 182 -15.47 -26.28 -30.25
CA ARG A 182 -15.45 -25.88 -31.66
C ARG A 182 -15.80 -24.40 -31.86
N GLN A 183 -16.75 -23.87 -31.09
CA GLN A 183 -17.15 -22.48 -31.18
C GLN A 183 -16.08 -21.54 -30.62
N ILE A 184 -15.43 -21.92 -29.51
CA ILE A 184 -14.32 -21.16 -28.93
C ILE A 184 -13.12 -21.17 -29.88
N GLN A 185 -12.77 -22.31 -30.47
CA GLN A 185 -11.68 -22.40 -31.44
C GLN A 185 -11.95 -21.56 -32.68
N ASN A 186 -13.15 -21.67 -33.27
CA ASN A 186 -13.55 -20.84 -34.41
C ASN A 186 -13.54 -19.33 -34.08
N PHE A 187 -13.82 -18.97 -32.83
CA PHE A 187 -13.69 -17.59 -32.36
C PHE A 187 -12.21 -17.17 -32.33
N ARG A 188 -11.31 -18.01 -31.79
CA ARG A 188 -9.86 -17.74 -31.77
C ARG A 188 -9.28 -17.61 -33.17
N ASP A 189 -9.55 -18.59 -34.04
CA ASP A 189 -9.02 -18.63 -35.42
C ASP A 189 -9.42 -17.37 -36.21
N LYS A 190 -10.70 -16.99 -36.16
CA LYS A 190 -11.19 -15.78 -36.86
C LYS A 190 -10.56 -14.49 -36.35
N HIS A 191 -10.34 -14.38 -35.05
CA HIS A 191 -9.74 -13.16 -34.49
C HIS A 191 -8.23 -13.12 -34.67
N GLN A 192 -7.55 -14.27 -34.73
CA GLN A 192 -6.18 -14.35 -35.20
C GLN A 192 -6.06 -13.85 -36.65
N GLU A 193 -6.98 -14.28 -37.53
CA GLU A 193 -7.00 -13.84 -38.93
C GLU A 193 -7.37 -12.35 -39.11
N TRP A 194 -8.37 -11.85 -38.37
CA TRP A 194 -8.91 -10.50 -38.57
C TRP A 194 -8.19 -9.43 -37.74
N CYS A 195 -7.79 -9.76 -36.51
CA CYS A 195 -7.20 -8.83 -35.55
C CYS A 195 -5.69 -9.02 -35.38
N GLY A 196 -5.11 -10.10 -35.94
CA GLY A 196 -3.67 -10.35 -35.91
C GLY A 196 -3.13 -10.90 -34.59
N GLN A 197 -3.99 -11.15 -33.60
CA GLN A 197 -3.63 -11.70 -32.29
C GLN A 197 -4.66 -12.73 -31.81
N GLU A 198 -4.19 -13.74 -31.10
CA GLU A 198 -5.05 -14.82 -30.61
C GLU A 198 -5.77 -14.34 -29.36
N PRO A 199 -7.11 -14.42 -29.30
CA PRO A 199 -7.85 -14.08 -28.09
C PRO A 199 -7.41 -14.91 -26.89
N ALA A 200 -7.06 -14.22 -25.80
CA ALA A 200 -6.77 -14.83 -24.51
C ALA A 200 -8.03 -14.91 -23.63
N ASN A 201 -7.95 -15.72 -22.58
CA ASN A 201 -8.91 -15.63 -21.49
C ASN A 201 -8.49 -14.50 -20.55
N VAL A 202 -9.40 -13.56 -20.28
CA VAL A 202 -9.13 -12.41 -19.40
C VAL A 202 -10.12 -12.37 -18.25
N GLY A 203 -9.67 -11.93 -17.08
CA GLY A 203 -10.53 -11.56 -15.97
C GLY A 203 -11.13 -10.17 -16.16
N PHE A 204 -12.06 -9.79 -15.29
CA PHE A 204 -12.55 -8.43 -15.17
C PHE A 204 -12.25 -7.92 -13.77
N TYR A 205 -11.85 -6.66 -13.62
CA TYR A 205 -11.66 -6.06 -12.30
C TYR A 205 -12.39 -4.73 -12.15
N ALA A 206 -12.77 -4.43 -10.91
CA ALA A 206 -13.36 -3.16 -10.52
C ALA A 206 -12.77 -2.70 -9.19
N ASP A 207 -12.55 -1.39 -9.10
CA ASP A 207 -12.23 -0.74 -7.84
C ASP A 207 -13.52 -0.19 -7.22
N VAL A 208 -13.78 -0.58 -5.98
CA VAL A 208 -14.99 -0.27 -5.24
C VAL A 208 -14.61 0.45 -3.96
N VAL A 209 -15.28 1.56 -3.67
CA VAL A 209 -15.12 2.29 -2.41
C VAL A 209 -16.43 2.20 -1.65
N ALA A 210 -16.39 1.60 -0.47
CA ALA A 210 -17.58 1.35 0.32
C ALA A 210 -17.32 1.36 1.83
N ASP A 211 -18.35 1.67 2.61
CA ASP A 211 -18.32 1.43 4.04
C ASP A 211 -18.47 -0.08 4.29
N ALA A 212 -17.75 -0.60 5.28
CA ALA A 212 -17.72 -2.03 5.57
C ALA A 212 -17.64 -2.31 7.08
N ILE A 213 -18.33 -3.38 7.48
CA ILE A 213 -18.10 -4.10 8.73
C ILE A 213 -17.22 -5.30 8.40
N THR A 214 -16.00 -5.32 8.95
CA THR A 214 -15.01 -6.38 8.75
C THR A 214 -14.87 -7.21 10.02
N MET A 215 -15.11 -8.51 9.93
CA MET A 215 -14.70 -9.50 10.91
C MET A 215 -13.28 -9.96 10.58
N VAL A 216 -12.34 -9.61 11.44
CA VAL A 216 -10.91 -9.81 11.18
C VAL A 216 -10.46 -11.17 11.70
N ASN A 217 -9.59 -11.85 10.96
CA ASN A 217 -8.98 -13.14 11.33
C ASN A 217 -10.01 -14.24 11.64
N MET A 218 -11.01 -14.39 10.78
CA MET A 218 -11.93 -15.51 10.86
C MET A 218 -11.19 -16.82 10.58
N GLN A 219 -11.45 -17.84 11.39
CA GLN A 219 -10.75 -19.12 11.35
C GLN A 219 -10.82 -19.79 9.97
N ASP A 220 -11.99 -19.75 9.34
CA ASP A 220 -12.23 -20.41 8.07
C ASP A 220 -13.33 -19.73 7.26
N LYS A 221 -13.35 -20.04 5.97
CA LYS A 221 -14.33 -19.52 5.01
C LYS A 221 -15.76 -19.95 5.35
N THR A 222 -15.94 -21.17 5.86
CA THR A 222 -17.27 -21.72 6.18
C THR A 222 -17.94 -20.87 7.25
N THR A 223 -17.23 -20.58 8.34
CA THR A 223 -17.75 -19.72 9.40
C THR A 223 -17.93 -18.29 8.90
N ALA A 224 -16.99 -17.74 8.14
CA ALA A 224 -17.08 -16.37 7.63
C ALA A 224 -18.29 -16.16 6.71
N TYR A 225 -18.48 -17.00 5.68
CA TYR A 225 -19.64 -16.91 4.79
C TYR A 225 -20.96 -17.13 5.54
N THR A 226 -21.02 -18.13 6.43
CA THR A 226 -22.24 -18.44 7.17
C THR A 226 -22.65 -17.30 8.11
N VAL A 227 -21.71 -16.76 8.90
CA VAL A 227 -21.99 -15.69 9.86
C VAL A 227 -22.41 -14.43 9.13
N LEU A 228 -21.69 -14.01 8.08
CA LEU A 228 -22.06 -12.81 7.34
C LEU A 228 -23.38 -12.94 6.59
N GLU A 229 -23.65 -14.11 5.99
CA GLU A 229 -24.90 -14.35 5.28
C GLU A 229 -26.11 -14.37 6.23
N SER A 230 -25.95 -15.00 7.40
CA SER A 230 -27.01 -15.00 8.42
C SER A 230 -27.25 -13.62 9.00
N ILE A 231 -26.19 -12.82 9.25
CA ILE A 231 -26.32 -11.41 9.63
C ILE A 231 -27.02 -10.61 8.54
N ARG A 232 -26.65 -10.81 7.27
CA ARG A 232 -27.26 -10.11 6.13
C ARG A 232 -28.76 -10.40 6.02
N GLN A 233 -29.17 -11.67 6.16
CA GLN A 233 -30.58 -12.06 6.13
C GLN A 233 -31.36 -11.56 7.34
N ALA A 234 -30.78 -11.62 8.54
CA ALA A 234 -31.38 -11.08 9.74
C ALA A 234 -31.52 -9.55 9.67
N ALA A 235 -30.51 -8.84 9.19
CA ALA A 235 -30.54 -7.40 8.99
C ALA A 235 -31.61 -6.98 7.98
N ALA A 236 -31.78 -7.74 6.88
CA ALA A 236 -32.86 -7.50 5.91
C ALA A 236 -34.25 -7.57 6.57
N SER A 237 -34.46 -8.53 7.47
CA SER A 237 -35.72 -8.67 8.21
C SER A 237 -35.91 -7.58 9.27
N VAL A 238 -34.86 -7.28 10.06
CA VAL A 238 -34.94 -6.35 11.20
C VAL A 238 -35.00 -4.89 10.76
N LEU A 239 -34.26 -4.52 9.72
CA LEU A 239 -34.16 -3.15 9.22
C LEU A 239 -35.10 -2.86 8.04
N ASP A 240 -35.92 -3.83 7.61
CA ASP A 240 -36.82 -3.74 6.46
C ASP A 240 -36.10 -3.24 5.19
N MET A 241 -34.91 -3.80 4.93
CA MET A 241 -34.06 -3.47 3.78
C MET A 241 -34.02 -4.62 2.78
N HIS A 242 -33.59 -4.35 1.55
CA HIS A 242 -33.42 -5.41 0.56
C HIS A 242 -32.11 -6.17 0.80
N LEU A 243 -32.10 -7.48 0.51
CA LEU A 243 -30.88 -8.29 0.62
C LEU A 243 -29.72 -7.77 -0.25
N ASP A 244 -30.03 -7.09 -1.36
CA ASP A 244 -29.03 -6.55 -2.29
C ASP A 244 -28.47 -5.18 -1.86
N ASP A 245 -28.98 -4.62 -0.76
CA ASP A 245 -28.47 -3.37 -0.17
C ASP A 245 -27.17 -3.63 0.61
N LEU A 246 -26.85 -4.89 0.92
CA LEU A 246 -25.56 -5.29 1.48
C LEU A 246 -24.97 -6.46 0.70
N GLN A 247 -23.65 -6.51 0.64
CA GLN A 247 -22.90 -7.57 -0.03
C GLN A 247 -21.88 -8.19 0.90
N VAL A 248 -21.61 -9.48 0.68
CA VAL A 248 -20.62 -10.27 1.41
C VAL A 248 -19.39 -10.43 0.56
N LEU A 249 -18.22 -10.10 1.11
CA LEU A 249 -16.92 -10.29 0.49
C LEU A 249 -15.98 -10.94 1.50
N ILE A 250 -15.48 -12.14 1.17
CA ILE A 250 -14.42 -12.79 1.94
C ILE A 250 -13.10 -12.48 1.26
N VAL A 251 -12.17 -11.89 2.02
CA VAL A 251 -10.81 -11.61 1.56
C VAL A 251 -9.90 -12.68 2.14
N GLY A 252 -9.40 -13.55 1.27
CA GLY A 252 -8.37 -14.53 1.60
C GLY A 252 -6.99 -13.90 1.61
N HIS A 253 -6.11 -14.42 2.46
CA HIS A 253 -4.71 -14.01 2.54
C HIS A 253 -3.82 -15.06 1.87
N VAL A 254 -2.67 -14.65 1.34
CA VAL A 254 -1.73 -15.57 0.67
C VAL A 254 -0.72 -16.16 1.63
N ASP A 255 -0.50 -15.54 2.78
CA ASP A 255 0.47 -15.95 3.80
C ASP A 255 -0.15 -16.75 4.96
N ARG A 256 -1.47 -16.66 5.14
CA ARG A 256 -2.22 -17.30 6.24
C ARG A 256 -3.55 -17.89 5.75
N ASP A 257 -4.05 -18.87 6.51
CA ASP A 257 -5.32 -19.56 6.20
C ASP A 257 -6.55 -18.86 6.79
N GLU A 258 -6.34 -17.94 7.73
CA GLU A 258 -7.38 -17.06 8.25
C GLU A 258 -7.90 -16.14 7.13
N VAL A 259 -9.16 -15.74 7.23
CA VAL A 259 -9.82 -14.87 6.24
C VAL A 259 -10.45 -13.66 6.91
N ASP A 260 -10.56 -12.56 6.17
CA ASP A 260 -11.31 -11.40 6.63
C ASP A 260 -12.69 -11.37 5.97
N GLY A 261 -13.72 -11.39 6.80
CA GLY A 261 -15.10 -11.36 6.36
C GLY A 261 -15.63 -9.94 6.31
N ASN A 262 -16.02 -9.45 5.14
CA ASN A 262 -16.52 -8.09 4.95
C ASN A 262 -17.99 -8.10 4.57
N LEU A 263 -18.81 -7.38 5.36
CA LEU A 263 -20.17 -7.00 5.00
C LEU A 263 -20.17 -5.52 4.66
N TRP A 264 -20.52 -5.19 3.43
CA TRP A 264 -20.32 -3.84 2.91
C TRP A 264 -21.54 -3.33 2.14
N ASP A 265 -21.68 -2.00 2.11
CA ASP A 265 -22.77 -1.30 1.44
C ASP A 265 -22.31 -0.78 0.06
N PRO A 266 -22.89 -1.27 -1.05
CA PRO A 266 -22.50 -0.86 -2.39
C PRO A 266 -22.97 0.54 -2.80
N MET A 267 -23.73 1.24 -1.96
CA MET A 267 -24.15 2.61 -2.23
C MET A 267 -22.96 3.59 -2.10
N PRO A 268 -22.57 4.30 -3.17
CA PRO A 268 -21.50 5.30 -3.08
C PRO A 268 -21.87 6.40 -2.09
N GLY A 269 -20.97 6.71 -1.16
CA GLY A 269 -21.18 7.70 -0.11
C GLY A 269 -21.87 7.16 1.16
N GLY A 270 -22.22 5.87 1.18
CA GLY A 270 -22.81 5.19 2.33
C GLY A 270 -24.30 5.50 2.51
N SER A 271 -25.12 4.46 2.66
CA SER A 271 -26.55 4.60 2.99
C SER A 271 -26.83 4.82 4.47
N GLY A 272 -25.83 4.60 5.33
CA GLY A 272 -25.98 4.57 6.79
C GLY A 272 -26.56 3.26 7.33
N LEU A 273 -26.85 2.26 6.47
CA LEU A 273 -27.37 0.95 6.90
C LEU A 273 -26.44 0.25 7.90
N LEU A 274 -25.13 0.25 7.64
CA LEU A 274 -24.15 -0.37 8.55
C LEU A 274 -24.14 0.28 9.94
N THR A 275 -24.35 1.60 10.03
CA THR A 275 -24.50 2.29 11.32
C THR A 275 -25.79 1.87 12.03
N GLN A 276 -26.90 1.74 11.30
CA GLN A 276 -28.15 1.21 11.86
C GLN A 276 -28.01 -0.24 12.34
N MET A 277 -27.22 -1.05 11.64
CA MET A 277 -26.92 -2.42 12.05
C MET A 277 -26.16 -2.46 13.37
N LEU A 278 -25.14 -1.63 13.56
CA LEU A 278 -24.41 -1.54 14.83
C LEU A 278 -25.33 -1.12 15.98
N ASN A 279 -26.24 -0.16 15.74
CA ASN A 279 -27.22 0.28 16.73
C ASN A 279 -28.24 -0.81 17.11
N ASN A 280 -28.60 -1.68 16.17
CA ASN A 280 -29.56 -2.79 16.37
C ASN A 280 -28.87 -4.15 16.50
N PHE A 281 -27.57 -4.17 16.78
CA PHE A 281 -26.75 -5.37 16.71
C PHE A 281 -27.28 -6.52 17.58
N PRO A 282 -27.69 -6.31 18.85
CA PRO A 282 -28.19 -7.41 19.67
C PRO A 282 -29.42 -8.10 19.09
N THR A 283 -30.34 -7.31 18.51
CA THR A 283 -31.55 -7.83 17.87
C THR A 283 -31.19 -8.61 16.61
N ILE A 284 -30.32 -8.07 15.76
CA ILE A 284 -29.90 -8.71 14.51
C ILE A 284 -29.21 -10.04 14.79
N ILE A 285 -28.27 -10.11 15.73
CA ILE A 285 -27.56 -11.34 16.06
C ILE A 285 -28.50 -12.37 16.69
N SER A 286 -29.41 -11.97 17.58
CA SER A 286 -30.41 -12.89 18.14
C SER A 286 -31.33 -13.46 17.06
N THR A 287 -31.81 -12.63 16.14
CA THR A 287 -32.62 -13.10 14.99
C THR A 287 -31.83 -14.02 14.06
N ALA A 288 -30.55 -13.73 13.79
CA ALA A 288 -29.68 -14.59 13.00
C ALA A 288 -29.50 -15.97 13.66
N ALA A 289 -29.22 -16.00 14.97
CA ALA A 289 -29.08 -17.25 15.72
C ALA A 289 -30.38 -18.06 15.75
N GLU A 290 -31.52 -17.41 15.97
CA GLU A 290 -32.85 -18.06 15.93
C GLU A 290 -33.14 -18.67 14.56
N MET A 291 -32.78 -17.98 13.47
CA MET A 291 -32.94 -18.47 12.11
C MET A 291 -32.10 -19.72 11.83
N LEU A 292 -30.85 -19.77 12.31
CA LEU A 292 -29.98 -20.93 12.15
C LEU A 292 -30.45 -22.13 12.99
N ALA A 293 -30.87 -21.88 14.23
CA ALA A 293 -31.40 -22.90 15.12
C ALA A 293 -32.72 -23.49 14.61
N GLY A 294 -33.61 -22.65 14.07
CA GLY A 294 -34.99 -22.97 13.73
C GLY A 294 -35.27 -23.33 12.27
N CYS A 295 -34.34 -23.96 11.55
CA CYS A 295 -34.57 -24.32 10.13
C CYS A 295 -35.84 -25.19 9.98
N PRO A 296 -36.84 -24.77 9.17
CA PRO A 296 -38.10 -25.51 9.01
C PRO A 296 -37.95 -26.92 8.45
N MET A 297 -36.86 -27.16 7.72
CA MET A 297 -36.56 -28.43 7.06
C MET A 297 -35.56 -29.29 7.83
N ASP A 298 -35.06 -28.82 8.98
CA ASP A 298 -34.02 -29.47 9.78
C ASP A 298 -32.84 -29.99 8.93
N CYS A 299 -32.27 -29.11 8.11
CA CYS A 299 -31.20 -29.49 7.17
C CYS A 299 -29.87 -29.78 7.88
N GLY A 300 -29.04 -30.62 7.26
CA GLY A 300 -27.75 -31.03 7.84
C GLY A 300 -26.63 -29.97 7.75
N SER A 301 -26.68 -29.06 6.78
CA SER A 301 -25.71 -27.96 6.64
C SER A 301 -26.40 -26.66 6.25
N SER A 302 -26.93 -26.58 5.03
CA SER A 302 -27.72 -25.44 4.55
C SER A 302 -28.77 -25.86 3.52
N CYS A 303 -29.85 -25.09 3.39
CA CYS A 303 -30.89 -25.29 2.39
C CYS A 303 -31.53 -23.95 1.99
N ASN A 304 -32.38 -23.99 0.95
CA ASN A 304 -33.09 -22.82 0.43
C ASN A 304 -34.10 -22.18 1.41
N HIS A 305 -34.38 -22.86 2.53
CA HIS A 305 -35.31 -22.38 3.57
C HIS A 305 -34.58 -21.74 4.76
N CYS A 306 -33.24 -21.75 4.79
CA CYS A 306 -32.47 -21.19 5.90
C CYS A 306 -31.38 -20.21 5.47
N LEU A 307 -30.49 -20.61 4.54
CA LEU A 307 -29.29 -19.83 4.20
C LEU A 307 -29.10 -19.70 2.70
N GLN A 308 -29.48 -20.71 1.92
CA GLN A 308 -29.26 -20.70 0.48
C GLN A 308 -30.30 -19.80 -0.19
N THR A 309 -29.81 -18.93 -1.05
CA THR A 309 -30.58 -18.09 -1.96
C THR A 309 -30.01 -18.26 -3.36
N PHE A 310 -30.76 -17.85 -4.38
CA PHE A 310 -30.25 -17.88 -5.76
C PHE A 310 -28.99 -17.01 -5.93
N ARG A 311 -28.88 -15.90 -5.19
CA ARG A 311 -27.77 -14.94 -5.32
C ARG A 311 -26.47 -15.40 -4.66
N ASN A 312 -26.56 -16.20 -3.60
CA ASN A 312 -25.39 -16.74 -2.91
C ASN A 312 -24.94 -18.12 -3.44
N ALA A 313 -25.44 -18.54 -4.60
CA ALA A 313 -25.11 -19.83 -5.22
C ALA A 313 -23.61 -20.12 -5.33
N TYR A 314 -22.79 -19.08 -5.54
CA TYR A 314 -21.34 -19.23 -5.69
C TYR A 314 -20.62 -19.73 -4.42
N TYR A 315 -21.22 -19.54 -3.24
CA TYR A 315 -20.64 -19.95 -1.95
C TYR A 315 -21.53 -20.91 -1.15
N HIS A 316 -22.54 -21.55 -1.77
CA HIS A 316 -23.36 -22.58 -1.12
C HIS A 316 -22.53 -23.69 -0.46
N ARG A 317 -21.37 -24.02 -1.04
CA ARG A 317 -20.44 -25.02 -0.52
C ARG A 317 -19.86 -24.69 0.86
N TYR A 318 -19.85 -23.41 1.23
CA TYR A 318 -19.32 -22.91 2.51
C TYR A 318 -20.41 -22.61 3.54
N LEU A 319 -21.69 -22.85 3.23
CA LEU A 319 -22.79 -22.53 4.14
C LEU A 319 -23.09 -23.72 5.06
N ASP A 320 -22.87 -23.52 6.36
CA ASP A 320 -23.17 -24.50 7.42
C ASP A 320 -23.81 -23.83 8.64
N ARG A 321 -25.12 -24.07 8.82
CA ARG A 321 -25.89 -23.48 9.92
C ARG A 321 -25.37 -23.85 11.31
N HIS A 322 -24.78 -25.02 11.47
CA HIS A 322 -24.31 -25.50 12.77
C HIS A 322 -23.04 -24.75 13.19
N ALA A 323 -22.10 -24.56 12.24
CA ALA A 323 -20.91 -23.75 12.45
C ALA A 323 -21.26 -22.29 12.79
N GLY A 324 -22.24 -21.70 12.08
CA GLY A 324 -22.72 -20.35 12.38
C GLY A 324 -23.39 -20.23 13.74
N LEU A 325 -24.19 -21.24 14.14
CA LEU A 325 -24.85 -21.24 15.44
C LEU A 325 -23.84 -21.36 16.59
N GLU A 326 -22.88 -22.27 16.48
CA GLU A 326 -21.78 -22.41 17.45
C GLU A 326 -21.01 -21.10 17.61
N PHE A 327 -20.75 -20.40 16.50
CA PHE A 327 -20.13 -19.08 16.54
C PHE A 327 -20.96 -18.08 17.33
N PHE A 328 -22.27 -17.97 17.07
CA PHE A 328 -23.15 -17.02 17.77
C PHE A 328 -23.31 -17.35 19.26
N GLU A 329 -23.40 -18.64 19.62
CA GLU A 329 -23.46 -19.08 21.02
C GLU A 329 -22.19 -18.71 21.79
N ARG A 330 -21.03 -18.87 21.16
CA ARG A 330 -19.73 -18.49 21.74
C ARG A 330 -19.57 -16.98 21.84
N ALA A 331 -19.91 -16.24 20.77
CA ALA A 331 -19.65 -14.81 20.68
C ALA A 331 -20.67 -13.95 21.46
N GLY A 332 -21.90 -14.46 21.62
CA GLY A 332 -23.02 -13.71 22.19
C GLY A 332 -23.53 -12.62 21.24
N ASN A 333 -24.36 -11.72 21.75
CA ASN A 333 -25.02 -10.67 20.95
C ASN A 333 -24.66 -9.24 21.38
N ARG A 334 -23.56 -9.06 22.11
CA ARG A 334 -23.11 -7.74 22.59
C ARG A 334 -21.81 -7.35 21.92
N LEU A 335 -21.72 -6.06 21.56
CA LEU A 335 -20.49 -5.41 21.14
C LEU A 335 -19.90 -4.62 22.30
N ALA A 336 -18.57 -4.65 22.40
CA ALA A 336 -17.81 -3.76 23.26
C ALA A 336 -17.01 -2.80 22.37
N GLU A 337 -17.12 -1.50 22.59
CA GLU A 337 -16.25 -0.52 21.93
C GLU A 337 -14.82 -0.68 22.44
N GLU A 338 -13.84 -0.67 21.53
CA GLU A 338 -12.42 -0.80 21.87
C GLU A 338 -11.66 0.50 21.62
N HIS A 339 -11.22 0.71 20.38
CA HIS A 339 -10.38 1.85 20.00
C HIS A 339 -10.78 2.40 18.63
N ASP A 340 -10.44 3.65 18.37
CA ASP A 340 -10.67 4.29 17.08
C ASP A 340 -9.63 3.81 16.06
N ILE A 341 -10.09 3.54 14.85
CA ILE A 341 -9.25 3.16 13.73
C ILE A 341 -8.89 4.45 12.98
N PRO A 342 -7.61 4.83 12.90
CA PRO A 342 -7.21 6.04 12.19
C PRO A 342 -7.49 5.92 10.69
N SER A 343 -7.67 7.05 10.01
CA SER A 343 -7.78 7.05 8.56
C SER A 343 -6.45 6.66 7.91
N LEU A 344 -6.51 5.74 6.95
CA LEU A 344 -5.39 5.34 6.12
C LEU A 344 -5.66 5.86 4.72
N GLN A 345 -5.05 6.99 4.38
CA GLN A 345 -5.10 7.54 3.02
C GLN A 345 -3.82 7.17 2.28
N PRO A 346 -3.85 7.11 0.94
CA PRO A 346 -2.63 6.96 0.16
C PRO A 346 -1.78 8.22 0.34
N SER A 347 -0.88 8.19 1.32
CA SER A 347 0.32 9.00 1.32
C SER A 347 1.41 8.26 0.54
N PRO A 348 2.51 8.93 0.14
CA PRO A 348 3.70 8.24 -0.37
C PRO A 348 4.16 7.07 0.51
N GLU A 349 3.78 7.09 1.79
CA GLU A 349 4.10 6.09 2.81
C GLU A 349 3.06 4.95 2.95
N ASN A 350 1.80 5.13 2.49
CA ASN A 350 0.66 4.22 2.73
C ASN A 350 -0.14 3.84 1.47
N ASN A 351 0.45 3.94 0.29
CA ASN A 351 -0.21 3.53 -0.94
C ASN A 351 0.17 2.08 -1.31
N PRO A 352 -0.75 1.09 -1.33
CA PRO A 352 -0.44 -0.25 -1.82
C PRO A 352 -0.40 -0.36 -3.34
N ILE A 353 -0.66 0.74 -4.05
CA ILE A 353 -0.41 0.92 -5.50
C ILE A 353 0.37 2.22 -5.72
N SER A 354 1.33 2.54 -4.85
CA SER A 354 2.56 3.20 -5.30
C SER A 354 3.66 2.18 -5.11
N PRO A 355 4.68 2.16 -5.97
CA PRO A 355 5.92 1.48 -5.59
C PRO A 355 6.29 2.00 -4.21
N ALA A 356 6.75 1.14 -3.31
CA ALA A 356 7.38 1.59 -2.08
C ALA A 356 8.57 2.49 -2.45
N GLY A 357 8.32 3.76 -2.76
CA GLY A 357 9.19 4.57 -3.62
C GLY A 357 10.49 4.99 -2.96
N GLU A 358 10.66 4.66 -1.68
CA GLU A 358 11.88 5.00 -0.96
C GLU A 358 12.53 3.77 -0.31
N VAL A 359 11.75 2.75 0.07
CA VAL A 359 12.26 1.48 0.60
C VAL A 359 12.48 0.43 -0.50
N ASN A 360 11.58 0.29 -1.49
CA ASN A 360 11.86 -0.53 -2.68
C ASN A 360 12.98 0.09 -3.52
N ASP A 361 13.14 1.41 -3.56
CA ASP A 361 14.27 2.02 -4.25
C ASP A 361 15.60 1.69 -3.57
N ALA A 362 15.62 1.62 -2.24
CA ALA A 362 16.79 1.20 -1.47
C ALA A 362 17.07 -0.30 -1.62
N GLU A 363 16.04 -1.13 -1.46
CA GLU A 363 16.13 -2.59 -1.56
C GLU A 363 16.46 -3.02 -2.99
N ALA A 364 15.81 -2.42 -4.02
CA ALA A 364 16.11 -2.67 -5.42
C ALA A 364 17.52 -2.21 -5.79
N LYS A 365 17.97 -1.06 -5.26
CA LYS A 365 19.35 -0.61 -5.44
C LYS A 365 20.35 -1.55 -4.78
N LEU A 366 20.09 -1.99 -3.54
CA LEU A 366 20.93 -2.98 -2.86
C LEU A 366 20.98 -4.30 -3.62
N LYS A 367 19.82 -4.80 -4.07
CA LYS A 367 19.70 -6.01 -4.89
C LYS A 367 20.45 -5.91 -6.21
N HIS A 368 20.35 -4.78 -6.90
CA HIS A 368 21.10 -4.52 -8.12
C HIS A 368 22.62 -4.51 -7.86
N LEU A 369 23.07 -3.84 -6.79
CA LEU A 369 24.49 -3.79 -6.41
C LEU A 369 25.04 -5.16 -6.01
N LEU A 370 24.27 -5.96 -5.25
CA LEU A 370 24.64 -7.33 -4.89
C LEU A 370 24.75 -8.23 -6.12
N ALA A 371 23.80 -8.12 -7.07
CA ALA A 371 23.84 -8.87 -8.32
C ALA A 371 25.05 -8.52 -9.19
N MET A 372 25.35 -7.22 -9.35
CA MET A 372 26.53 -6.75 -10.11
C MET A 372 27.86 -7.14 -9.42
N ALA A 373 27.85 -7.28 -8.10
CA ALA A 373 28.99 -7.79 -7.34
C ALA A 373 29.11 -9.32 -7.35
N GLY A 374 28.15 -10.05 -7.94
CA GLY A 374 28.17 -11.51 -8.06
C GLY A 374 27.55 -12.28 -6.88
N PHE A 375 26.79 -11.62 -6.01
CA PHE A 375 26.10 -12.23 -4.85
C PHE A 375 24.62 -12.50 -5.16
N SER A 376 24.33 -13.43 -6.06
CA SER A 376 22.95 -13.74 -6.50
C SER A 376 22.21 -14.77 -5.64
N THR A 377 22.83 -15.29 -4.58
CA THR A 377 22.28 -16.36 -3.71
C THR A 377 21.62 -15.85 -2.43
N GLY A 378 21.54 -14.53 -2.21
CA GLY A 378 20.92 -13.96 -1.02
C GLY A 378 19.39 -14.04 -1.07
N SER A 379 18.77 -14.58 -0.03
CA SER A 379 17.32 -14.61 0.16
C SER A 379 16.85 -13.31 0.79
N PHE A 380 15.94 -12.60 0.12
CA PHE A 380 15.36 -11.36 0.63
C PHE A 380 14.16 -11.67 1.52
N GLN A 381 13.98 -10.90 2.60
CA GLN A 381 12.82 -10.96 3.51
C GLN A 381 12.56 -12.35 4.15
N GLN A 382 13.61 -13.17 4.30
CA GLN A 382 13.49 -14.50 4.92
C GLN A 382 13.40 -14.37 6.45
N GLN A 383 12.29 -14.85 7.04
CA GLN A 383 12.10 -14.84 8.49
C GLN A 383 12.92 -15.93 9.19
N ILE A 384 13.81 -15.53 10.10
CA ILE A 384 14.58 -16.43 10.97
C ILE A 384 13.76 -16.65 12.24
N ARG A 385 13.27 -17.87 12.46
CA ARG A 385 12.49 -18.25 13.66
C ARG A 385 13.41 -18.74 14.76
N PHE A 386 13.26 -18.16 15.95
CA PHE A 386 13.99 -18.56 17.15
C PHE A 386 13.29 -19.75 17.82
N GLN A 387 14.03 -20.83 18.10
CA GLN A 387 13.50 -21.92 18.92
C GLN A 387 13.32 -21.45 20.37
N TYR A 388 12.39 -22.06 21.12
CA TYR A 388 11.99 -21.58 22.45
C TYR A 388 13.15 -21.47 23.46
N GLU A 389 14.19 -22.30 23.31
CA GLU A 389 15.42 -22.29 24.12
C GLU A 389 16.48 -21.27 23.64
N PHE A 390 16.31 -20.72 22.43
CA PHE A 390 17.28 -19.86 21.75
C PHE A 390 16.64 -18.55 21.26
N ARG A 391 16.05 -17.78 22.18
CA ARG A 391 15.50 -16.44 21.89
C ARG A 391 16.10 -15.35 22.78
N PRO A 392 16.23 -14.10 22.29
CA PRO A 392 16.74 -12.98 23.09
C PRO A 392 15.79 -12.58 24.23
N SER A 393 14.47 -12.65 24.01
CA SER A 393 13.44 -12.26 24.98
C SER A 393 12.19 -13.14 24.86
N PRO A 394 11.39 -13.37 25.94
CA PRO A 394 10.18 -14.19 25.89
C PRO A 394 9.12 -13.74 24.87
N ASN A 395 9.19 -12.47 24.47
CA ASN A 395 8.22 -11.85 23.56
C ASN A 395 8.72 -11.79 22.11
N LEU A 396 9.91 -12.34 21.82
CA LEU A 396 10.54 -12.26 20.51
C LEU A 396 10.80 -13.65 19.95
N SER A 397 9.97 -14.06 18.99
CA SER A 397 9.98 -15.40 18.40
C SER A 397 10.67 -15.48 17.04
N SER A 398 10.98 -14.34 16.41
CA SER A 398 11.63 -14.28 15.11
C SER A 398 12.26 -12.92 14.83
N THR A 399 13.11 -12.87 13.80
CA THR A 399 13.58 -11.63 13.16
C THR A 399 13.55 -11.82 11.64
N THR A 400 13.39 -10.74 10.90
CA THR A 400 13.40 -10.74 9.43
C THR A 400 14.47 -9.75 8.97
N PRO A 401 15.69 -10.21 8.62
CA PRO A 401 16.66 -9.36 7.94
C PRO A 401 16.22 -9.05 6.50
N ASP A 402 16.68 -7.93 5.96
CA ASP A 402 16.40 -7.53 4.58
C ASP A 402 17.04 -8.49 3.58
N VAL A 403 18.28 -8.93 3.86
CA VAL A 403 18.96 -9.98 3.09
C VAL A 403 19.57 -11.01 4.03
N PHE A 404 19.31 -12.28 3.77
CA PHE A 404 19.93 -13.41 4.45
C PHE A 404 20.77 -14.24 3.48
N PHE A 405 21.98 -14.61 3.90
CA PHE A 405 22.80 -15.60 3.22
C PHE A 405 22.94 -16.83 4.11
N ASP A 406 22.64 -18.00 3.54
CA ASP A 406 22.76 -19.28 4.23
C ASP A 406 24.19 -19.54 4.71
N PRO A 407 24.36 -20.27 5.83
CA PRO A 407 25.66 -20.65 6.34
C PRO A 407 26.43 -21.54 5.36
N ASP A 408 27.76 -21.47 5.40
CA ASP A 408 28.61 -22.40 4.68
C ASP A 408 28.41 -23.84 5.21
N PRO A 409 27.95 -24.80 4.39
CA PRO A 409 27.76 -26.18 4.83
C PRO A 409 29.06 -26.88 5.27
N ASP A 410 30.22 -26.34 4.89
CA ASP A 410 31.54 -26.87 5.25
C ASP A 410 32.11 -26.24 6.55
N ASP A 411 31.49 -25.20 7.11
CA ASP A 411 31.85 -24.57 8.39
C ASP A 411 30.70 -24.67 9.41
N PRO A 412 30.77 -25.60 10.39
CA PRO A 412 29.70 -25.82 11.36
C PRO A 412 29.51 -24.68 12.37
N ASP A 413 30.46 -23.73 12.44
CA ASP A 413 30.37 -22.55 13.31
C ASP A 413 29.80 -21.32 12.57
N ASP A 414 29.59 -21.40 11.24
CA ASP A 414 28.90 -20.36 10.48
C ASP A 414 27.38 -20.54 10.59
N MET A 415 26.69 -19.48 11.02
CA MET A 415 25.24 -19.45 11.14
C MET A 415 24.57 -18.64 10.02
N GLY A 416 25.37 -18.02 9.14
CA GLY A 416 24.91 -17.21 8.01
C GLY A 416 25.11 -15.71 8.21
N VAL A 417 24.87 -14.94 7.14
CA VAL A 417 25.04 -13.48 7.12
C VAL A 417 23.67 -12.81 7.05
N CYS A 418 23.42 -11.88 7.99
CA CYS A 418 22.21 -11.06 8.03
C CYS A 418 22.55 -9.62 7.66
N ILE A 419 21.91 -9.06 6.64
CA ILE A 419 22.04 -7.66 6.26
C ILE A 419 20.75 -6.93 6.64
N TYR A 420 20.89 -5.84 7.37
CA TYR A 420 19.80 -4.92 7.71
C TYR A 420 20.03 -3.58 7.00
N LEU A 421 19.00 -3.10 6.31
CA LEU A 421 18.93 -1.81 5.65
C LEU A 421 18.22 -0.83 6.58
N ASP A 422 18.99 0.05 7.21
CA ASP A 422 18.47 0.99 8.20
C ASP A 422 18.01 2.28 7.49
N GLY A 423 16.69 2.41 7.34
CA GLY A 423 16.05 3.60 6.81
C GLY A 423 15.88 4.63 7.93
N MET A 424 16.76 5.62 7.99
CA MET A 424 16.44 6.85 8.72
C MET A 424 15.32 7.57 7.95
N SER A 425 14.08 7.27 8.29
CA SER A 425 12.92 8.06 7.86
C SER A 425 12.89 9.38 8.63
N ASP A 426 12.55 10.45 7.92
CA ASP A 426 12.32 11.80 8.44
C ASP A 426 11.03 11.90 9.28
N HIS A 427 10.86 10.98 10.21
CA HIS A 427 9.95 11.15 11.35
C HIS A 427 10.73 10.92 12.63
N ILE A 428 11.26 12.02 13.15
CA ILE A 428 11.78 12.16 14.52
C ILE A 428 10.62 11.88 15.49
N HIS A 429 10.39 10.60 15.73
CA HIS A 429 10.33 9.95 17.02
C HIS A 429 10.55 8.47 16.74
N GLY A 430 11.81 8.11 16.46
CA GLY A 430 12.27 6.73 16.58
C GLY A 430 11.87 6.26 17.97
N ASN A 431 10.87 5.40 18.03
CA ASN A 431 10.39 4.84 19.28
C ASN A 431 11.62 4.21 19.95
N ALA A 432 12.14 4.82 21.02
CA ALA A 432 13.37 4.36 21.68
C ALA A 432 13.27 2.88 22.08
N ARG A 433 12.04 2.39 22.24
CA ARG A 433 11.70 0.99 22.46
C ARG A 433 11.98 0.09 21.25
N THR A 434 11.67 0.52 20.03
CA THR A 434 11.93 -0.23 18.78
C THR A 434 13.43 -0.26 18.47
N ALA A 435 14.11 0.89 18.57
CA ALA A 435 15.56 0.94 18.40
C ALA A 435 16.32 0.12 19.46
N ALA A 436 15.85 0.10 20.72
CA ALA A 436 16.41 -0.76 21.75
C ALA A 436 16.19 -2.26 21.45
N GLN A 437 15.01 -2.61 20.93
CA GLN A 437 14.66 -3.98 20.58
C GLN A 437 15.47 -4.48 19.36
N ASP A 438 15.67 -3.65 18.34
CA ASP A 438 16.49 -3.99 17.17
C ASP A 438 17.96 -4.16 17.56
N ASN A 439 18.47 -3.29 18.43
CA ASN A 439 19.82 -3.42 18.98
C ASN A 439 19.99 -4.69 19.82
N GLU A 440 18.97 -5.09 20.58
CA GLU A 440 18.95 -6.35 21.34
C GLU A 440 19.00 -7.57 20.42
N ILE A 441 18.20 -7.59 19.35
CA ILE A 441 18.21 -8.64 18.32
C ILE A 441 19.59 -8.74 17.66
N ARG A 442 20.13 -7.61 17.18
CA ARG A 442 21.42 -7.57 16.46
C ARG A 442 22.57 -8.02 17.36
N SER A 443 22.57 -7.61 18.63
CA SER A 443 23.58 -8.02 19.61
C SER A 443 23.50 -9.52 19.92
N TRP A 444 22.27 -10.05 20.01
CA TRP A 444 22.05 -11.47 20.23
C TRP A 444 22.49 -12.32 19.03
N LEU A 445 22.15 -11.91 17.80
CA LEU A 445 22.59 -12.59 16.57
C LEU A 445 24.12 -12.71 16.51
N ARG A 446 24.83 -11.62 16.80
CA ARG A 446 26.31 -11.61 16.87
C ARG A 446 26.84 -12.58 17.94
N SER A 447 26.17 -12.69 19.09
CA SER A 447 26.58 -13.61 20.16
C SER A 447 26.40 -15.10 19.78
N LYS A 448 25.55 -15.39 18.80
CA LYS A 448 25.24 -16.73 18.32
C LYS A 448 26.02 -17.14 17.07
N GLY A 449 26.89 -16.29 16.55
CA GLY A 449 27.72 -16.59 15.38
C GLY A 449 27.19 -16.04 14.06
N TYR A 450 26.06 -15.32 14.04
CA TYR A 450 25.60 -14.64 12.82
C TYR A 450 26.45 -13.42 12.49
N ASN A 451 26.79 -13.27 11.21
CA ASN A 451 27.46 -12.08 10.71
C ASN A 451 26.43 -10.98 10.38
N VAL A 452 26.30 -9.99 11.26
CA VAL A 452 25.33 -8.88 11.07
C VAL A 452 26.00 -7.67 10.40
N ILE A 453 25.49 -7.27 9.24
CA ILE A 453 25.90 -6.07 8.49
C ILE A 453 24.76 -5.06 8.49
N GLU A 454 25.07 -3.83 8.88
CA GLU A 454 24.12 -2.71 8.93
C GLU A 454 24.51 -1.72 7.83
N ILE A 455 23.58 -1.43 6.92
CA ILE A 455 23.76 -0.49 5.82
C ILE A 455 22.72 0.61 6.00
N THR A 456 23.17 1.84 6.25
CA THR A 456 22.26 2.98 6.32
C THR A 456 21.85 3.45 4.92
N ARG A 457 20.74 4.19 4.82
CA ARG A 457 20.34 4.81 3.54
C ARG A 457 21.44 5.71 2.96
N VAL A 458 22.11 6.49 3.81
CA VAL A 458 23.21 7.38 3.40
C VAL A 458 24.38 6.57 2.84
N ASP A 459 24.71 5.44 3.48
CA ASP A 459 25.79 4.56 3.03
C ASP A 459 25.46 3.87 1.69
N LEU A 460 24.18 3.62 1.40
CA LEU A 460 23.76 3.01 0.14
C LEU A 460 23.99 3.93 -1.07
N ASP A 461 23.93 5.24 -0.86
CA ASP A 461 24.23 6.25 -1.88
C ASP A 461 25.73 6.56 -2.00
N ASP A 462 26.52 6.29 -0.95
CA ASP A 462 27.97 6.41 -0.97
C ASP A 462 28.65 5.19 -1.62
N SER A 463 29.17 5.42 -2.84
CA SER A 463 29.95 4.42 -3.60
C SER A 463 31.16 3.86 -2.82
N GLY A 464 31.78 4.66 -1.96
CA GLY A 464 32.91 4.26 -1.13
C GLY A 464 32.49 3.37 0.05
N ALA A 465 31.38 3.69 0.69
CA ALA A 465 30.81 2.90 1.78
C ALA A 465 30.31 1.54 1.26
N MET A 466 29.53 1.51 0.18
CA MET A 466 29.05 0.26 -0.42
C MET A 466 30.17 -0.66 -0.87
N ARG A 467 31.27 -0.12 -1.42
CA ARG A 467 32.45 -0.91 -1.77
C ARG A 467 33.10 -1.57 -0.55
N ARG A 468 33.06 -0.95 0.63
CA ARG A 468 33.54 -1.55 1.88
C ARG A 468 32.62 -2.67 2.35
N TYR A 469 31.31 -2.47 2.29
CA TYR A 469 30.32 -3.49 2.67
C TYR A 469 30.39 -4.72 1.77
N LEU A 470 30.45 -4.54 0.44
CA LEU A 470 30.58 -5.64 -0.52
C LEU A 470 31.91 -6.39 -0.36
N LYS A 471 33.01 -5.70 -0.05
CA LYS A 471 34.28 -6.35 0.28
C LYS A 471 34.23 -7.13 1.59
N LYS A 472 33.51 -6.62 2.59
CA LYS A 472 33.31 -7.33 3.86
C LYS A 472 32.49 -8.60 3.61
N LEU A 473 31.40 -8.51 2.85
CA LEU A 473 30.57 -9.64 2.46
C LEU A 473 31.37 -10.68 1.65
N GLY A 474 32.14 -10.25 0.65
CA GLY A 474 32.97 -11.12 -0.16
C GLY A 474 34.07 -11.85 0.62
N ARG A 475 34.62 -11.22 1.68
CA ARG A 475 35.58 -11.90 2.57
C ARG A 475 34.94 -13.00 3.40
N ILE A 476 33.66 -12.84 3.77
CA ILE A 476 32.92 -13.78 4.61
C ILE A 476 32.43 -14.95 3.75
N LEU A 477 31.78 -14.68 2.61
CA LEU A 477 31.09 -15.71 1.81
C LEU A 477 31.98 -16.46 0.80
N VAL A 478 33.05 -15.83 0.29
CA VAL A 478 33.83 -16.39 -0.84
C VAL A 478 35.33 -16.42 -0.55
N GLY A 479 35.86 -15.36 0.07
CA GLY A 479 37.25 -15.28 0.51
C GLY A 479 37.99 -14.01 0.10
N LYS A 480 39.25 -13.90 0.55
CA LYS A 480 40.07 -12.67 0.43
C LYS A 480 40.45 -12.31 -1.01
N GLU A 481 40.56 -13.29 -1.90
CA GLU A 481 40.93 -13.05 -3.30
C GLU A 481 39.76 -12.47 -4.10
N PHE A 482 38.55 -13.00 -3.89
CA PHE A 482 37.32 -12.47 -4.50
C PHE A 482 37.04 -11.03 -4.06
N ALA A 483 37.24 -10.73 -2.77
CA ALA A 483 37.09 -9.37 -2.27
C ALA A 483 38.08 -8.35 -2.89
N LYS A 484 39.22 -8.82 -3.42
CA LYS A 484 40.15 -7.96 -4.17
C LYS A 484 39.71 -7.79 -5.62
N SER A 485 39.20 -8.84 -6.27
CA SER A 485 38.73 -8.76 -7.66
C SER A 485 37.51 -7.86 -7.84
N LEU A 486 36.74 -7.60 -6.76
CA LEU A 486 35.68 -6.59 -6.78
C LEU A 486 36.17 -5.17 -7.11
N ASP A 487 37.47 -4.87 -6.92
CA ASP A 487 38.01 -3.57 -7.29
C ASP A 487 38.09 -3.36 -8.81
N ASP A 488 38.31 -4.45 -9.54
CA ASP A 488 38.54 -4.48 -10.98
C ASP A 488 37.25 -4.82 -11.77
N ASN A 489 36.13 -5.02 -11.08
CA ASN A 489 34.84 -5.33 -11.69
C ASN A 489 34.25 -4.07 -12.36
N ASN A 490 34.30 -4.02 -13.70
CA ASN A 490 33.82 -2.89 -14.48
C ASN A 490 32.31 -2.65 -14.34
N ASP A 491 31.50 -3.70 -14.21
CA ASP A 491 30.04 -3.58 -14.11
C ASP A 491 29.63 -3.02 -12.74
N LEU A 492 30.29 -3.48 -11.68
CA LEU A 492 30.11 -2.92 -10.33
C LEU A 492 30.60 -1.47 -10.25
N ASN A 493 31.77 -1.16 -10.84
CA ASN A 493 32.30 0.20 -10.88
C ASN A 493 31.39 1.14 -11.70
N ALA A 494 30.76 0.66 -12.77
CA ALA A 494 29.78 1.42 -13.54
C ALA A 494 28.48 1.66 -12.75
N ALA A 495 27.95 0.63 -12.08
CA ALA A 495 26.75 0.73 -11.23
C ALA A 495 26.95 1.69 -10.05
N LEU A 496 28.11 1.64 -9.39
CA LEU A 496 28.49 2.57 -8.32
C LEU A 496 28.79 4.00 -8.84
N GLY A 497 29.07 4.16 -10.14
CA GLY A 497 29.36 5.45 -10.77
C GLY A 497 28.14 6.20 -11.31
N GLN A 498 27.04 5.49 -11.63
CA GLN A 498 25.80 6.10 -12.14
C GLN A 498 25.06 6.94 -11.08
N SER A 499 25.22 6.63 -9.79
CA SER A 499 24.69 7.44 -8.68
C SER A 499 25.33 8.84 -8.57
N SER A 500 26.50 9.07 -9.19
CA SER A 500 27.15 10.39 -9.23
C SER A 500 26.76 11.24 -10.45
N GLN A 501 26.08 10.68 -11.46
CA GLN A 501 25.79 11.38 -12.72
C GLN A 501 24.41 12.04 -12.79
N ASN A 502 23.53 11.84 -11.80
CA ASN A 502 22.22 12.51 -11.74
C ASN A 502 22.25 13.86 -10.99
N ARG A 503 23.38 14.56 -11.06
CA ARG A 503 23.48 15.97 -10.66
C ARG A 503 23.40 16.82 -11.94
N PRO A 504 22.51 17.84 -12.04
CA PRO A 504 22.51 18.73 -13.18
C PRO A 504 23.89 19.36 -13.34
N GLN A 505 24.51 19.17 -14.52
CA GLN A 505 25.79 19.79 -14.82
C GLN A 505 25.59 21.31 -14.96
N PRO A 506 26.28 22.15 -14.17
CA PRO A 506 26.37 23.55 -14.49
C PRO A 506 27.24 23.73 -15.74
N THR A 507 26.72 24.49 -16.70
CA THR A 507 27.38 24.89 -17.95
C THR A 507 28.77 25.51 -17.71
N PRO A 508 29.71 25.33 -18.64
CA PRO A 508 31.10 25.71 -18.44
C PRO A 508 31.27 27.23 -18.53
N VAL A 509 31.58 27.86 -17.41
CA VAL A 509 32.14 29.22 -17.36
C VAL A 509 33.66 29.09 -17.11
N PRO A 510 34.53 29.90 -17.76
CA PRO A 510 35.97 29.66 -17.78
C PRO A 510 36.60 29.71 -16.40
N VAL A 511 37.53 28.78 -16.17
CA VAL A 511 38.26 28.60 -14.91
C VAL A 511 39.20 29.78 -14.63
N GLU A 512 38.84 30.63 -13.67
CA GLU A 512 39.83 31.34 -12.85
C GLU A 512 40.09 30.53 -11.57
N LYS A 513 41.38 30.27 -11.32
CA LYS A 513 41.89 29.46 -10.22
C LYS A 513 41.46 30.05 -8.86
N LYS A 514 40.64 29.33 -8.09
CA LYS A 514 40.35 29.65 -6.68
C LYS A 514 41.27 28.88 -5.72
N SER A 515 41.83 29.66 -4.81
CA SER A 515 42.60 29.33 -3.61
C SER A 515 41.77 28.51 -2.59
N PRO A 516 42.40 27.83 -1.60
CA PRO A 516 41.73 26.85 -0.74
C PRO A 516 40.80 27.50 0.30
N LYS A 517 39.61 26.88 0.54
CA LYS A 517 38.64 27.27 1.57
C LYS A 517 39.23 27.09 2.99
N ALA A 518 39.05 28.09 3.84
CA ALA A 518 39.37 28.05 5.26
C ALA A 518 38.39 27.14 6.04
N LYS A 519 38.88 26.43 7.05
CA LYS A 519 38.07 25.65 8.00
C LYS A 519 37.26 26.62 8.88
N VAL A 520 35.96 26.37 9.01
CA VAL A 520 35.07 27.06 9.96
C VAL A 520 35.42 26.61 11.39
N SER A 521 35.32 27.50 12.40
CA SER A 521 35.63 27.19 13.80
C SER A 521 34.50 26.37 14.46
N SER A 522 34.81 25.61 15.52
CA SER A 522 33.82 24.74 16.20
C SER A 522 32.63 25.51 16.79
N GLU A 523 32.84 26.76 17.20
CA GLU A 523 31.78 27.63 17.74
C GLU A 523 30.72 27.95 16.69
N TYR A 524 31.09 28.06 15.41
CA TYR A 524 30.14 28.26 14.31
C TYR A 524 29.40 26.97 13.93
N GLU A 525 30.01 25.80 14.16
CA GLU A 525 29.36 24.50 13.93
C GLU A 525 28.19 24.31 14.92
N GLU A 526 28.38 24.65 16.20
CA GLU A 526 27.33 24.59 17.23
C GLU A 526 26.14 25.51 16.89
N VAL A 527 26.40 26.74 16.42
CA VAL A 527 25.32 27.66 16.02
C VAL A 527 24.59 27.14 14.78
N LEU A 528 25.30 26.59 13.79
CA LEU A 528 24.70 26.05 12.57
C LEU A 528 23.81 24.82 12.83
N GLU A 529 24.06 24.06 13.90
CA GLU A 529 23.18 22.96 14.33
C GLU A 529 21.87 23.46 14.96
N LEU A 530 21.87 24.68 15.53
CA LEU A 530 20.71 25.26 16.23
C LEU A 530 19.83 26.13 15.34
N VAL A 531 20.31 26.57 14.17
CA VAL A 531 19.55 27.45 13.26
C VAL A 531 19.19 26.77 11.93
N GLY A 532 17.93 26.90 11.51
CA GLY A 532 17.42 26.33 10.26
C GLY A 532 17.12 27.38 9.18
N GLY A 533 16.95 26.94 7.93
CA GLY A 533 16.47 27.78 6.83
C GLY A 533 17.45 28.90 6.42
N GLU A 534 16.92 30.09 6.11
CA GLU A 534 17.68 31.26 5.62
C GLU A 534 18.72 31.76 6.63
N VAL A 535 18.47 31.57 7.94
CA VAL A 535 19.40 31.95 9.01
C VAL A 535 20.68 31.12 8.97
N SER A 536 20.62 29.85 8.57
CA SER A 536 21.83 29.01 8.44
C SER A 536 22.74 29.47 7.30
N GLN A 537 22.15 30.01 6.23
CA GLN A 537 22.91 30.63 5.13
C GLN A 537 23.60 31.91 5.59
N LEU A 538 22.92 32.73 6.40
CA LEU A 538 23.47 33.94 6.99
C LEU A 538 24.65 33.61 7.93
N VAL A 539 24.47 32.67 8.86
CA VAL A 539 25.54 32.23 9.79
C VAL A 539 26.74 31.65 9.05
N SER A 540 26.52 30.89 7.97
CA SER A 540 27.61 30.38 7.13
C SER A 540 28.40 31.51 6.44
N GLN A 541 27.74 32.61 6.07
CA GLN A 541 28.42 33.77 5.50
C GLN A 541 29.14 34.60 6.57
N LEU A 542 28.56 34.76 7.76
CA LEU A 542 29.22 35.39 8.91
C LEU A 542 30.54 34.66 9.24
N ALA A 543 30.52 33.32 9.24
CA ALA A 543 31.70 32.50 9.43
C ALA A 543 32.76 32.69 8.34
N ALA A 544 32.32 32.85 7.08
CA ALA A 544 33.24 33.09 5.95
C ALA A 544 33.89 34.47 6.00
N GLU A 545 33.21 35.47 6.57
CA GLU A 545 33.71 36.84 6.75
C GLU A 545 34.46 37.06 8.07
N GLY A 546 34.45 36.08 8.97
CA GLY A 546 35.14 36.15 10.26
C GLY A 546 34.51 37.16 11.22
N ILE A 547 33.20 37.35 11.12
CA ILE A 547 32.42 38.18 12.04
C ILE A 547 32.33 37.45 13.40
N ALA A 548 31.97 38.15 14.49
CA ALA A 548 31.80 37.51 15.79
C ALA A 548 30.68 36.46 15.77
N VAL A 549 30.85 35.36 16.52
CA VAL A 549 29.87 34.28 16.62
C VAL A 549 28.61 34.80 17.34
N PRO A 550 27.40 34.65 16.76
CA PRO A 550 26.16 35.02 17.43
C PRO A 550 25.66 33.94 18.39
N GLU A 551 24.88 34.36 19.39
CA GLU A 551 24.08 33.46 20.22
C GLU A 551 22.70 33.23 19.57
N PRO A 552 22.31 31.98 19.27
CA PRO A 552 21.00 31.68 18.68
C PRO A 552 19.89 31.67 19.75
N GLY A 553 18.70 32.20 19.40
CA GLY A 553 17.50 32.11 20.25
C GLY A 553 17.61 32.86 21.59
N TYR A 554 18.13 34.09 21.56
CA TYR A 554 18.41 34.84 22.79
C TYR A 554 17.12 35.40 23.43
N PRO A 555 16.80 35.01 24.68
CA PRO A 555 15.65 35.53 25.41
C PRO A 555 15.94 36.91 26.02
N LEU A 556 14.97 37.80 25.93
CA LEU A 556 14.95 39.09 26.63
C LEU A 556 13.97 38.97 27.79
N ASP A 557 14.48 39.08 29.02
CA ASP A 557 13.70 38.97 30.25
C ASP A 557 13.37 40.35 30.85
N ASP A 558 12.29 40.43 31.62
CA ASP A 558 11.93 41.61 32.43
C ASP A 558 12.61 41.64 33.82
N GLU A 559 12.32 42.65 34.64
CA GLU A 559 12.91 42.80 35.99
C GLU A 559 12.56 41.65 36.94
N ASP A 560 11.51 40.89 36.64
CA ASP A 560 11.04 39.74 37.41
C ASP A 560 11.59 38.40 36.85
N GLY A 561 12.40 38.45 35.78
CA GLY A 561 13.01 37.27 35.14
C GLY A 561 12.07 36.51 34.22
N VAL A 562 11.03 37.15 33.71
CA VAL A 562 10.08 36.56 32.74
C VAL A 562 10.49 36.96 31.33
N THR A 563 10.63 35.97 30.43
CA THR A 563 10.94 36.22 29.02
C THR A 563 9.78 36.93 28.32
N ILE A 564 10.05 38.14 27.84
CA ILE A 564 9.08 39.02 27.18
C ILE A 564 9.25 39.07 25.66
N ALA A 565 10.43 38.71 25.14
CA ALA A 565 10.71 38.61 23.71
C ALA A 565 11.90 37.67 23.48
N GLU A 566 12.03 37.11 22.27
CA GLU A 566 13.15 36.27 21.87
C GLU A 566 13.59 36.66 20.46
N CYS A 567 14.90 36.64 20.18
CA CYS A 567 15.45 36.94 18.86
C CYS A 567 16.23 35.76 18.28
N GLU A 568 16.35 35.72 16.95
CA GLU A 568 16.93 34.58 16.23
C GLU A 568 18.45 34.48 16.41
N LEU A 569 19.14 35.61 16.32
CA LEU A 569 20.58 35.72 16.58
C LEU A 569 20.86 36.99 17.38
N ALA A 570 21.68 36.90 18.42
CA ALA A 570 22.12 38.03 19.23
C ALA A 570 23.64 38.13 19.32
N TRP A 571 24.12 39.35 19.49
CA TRP A 571 25.44 39.65 20.05
C TRP A 571 25.23 40.44 21.34
N PRO A 572 25.09 39.76 22.50
CA PRO A 572 24.69 40.41 23.74
C PRO A 572 25.65 41.53 24.17
N ASP A 573 26.95 41.29 24.02
CA ASP A 573 28.01 42.26 24.36
C ASP A 573 27.93 43.56 23.53
N LEU A 574 27.29 43.51 22.36
CA LEU A 574 27.17 44.64 21.44
C LEU A 574 25.74 45.18 21.39
N SER A 575 24.80 44.56 22.11
CA SER A 575 23.37 44.86 22.08
C SER A 575 22.81 44.89 20.64
N VAL A 576 23.20 43.90 19.82
CA VAL A 576 22.70 43.72 18.44
C VAL A 576 21.83 42.47 18.39
N ALA A 577 20.63 42.57 17.81
CA ALA A 577 19.70 41.46 17.65
C ALA A 577 19.16 41.40 16.21
N TYR A 578 19.07 40.18 15.69
CA TYR A 578 18.55 39.87 14.36
C TYR A 578 17.24 39.09 14.47
N PHE A 579 16.27 39.47 13.63
CA PHE A 579 14.93 38.89 13.56
C PHE A 579 14.59 38.48 12.13
N ARG A 580 13.75 37.47 11.97
CA ARG A 580 13.15 37.13 10.67
C ARG A 580 12.05 38.12 10.29
N GLU A 581 11.70 38.14 9.01
CA GLU A 581 10.54 38.90 8.54
C GLU A 581 9.26 38.36 9.19
N GLY A 582 8.61 39.18 10.02
CA GLY A 582 7.36 38.82 10.71
C GLY A 582 7.34 39.08 12.23
N ASP A 583 8.50 39.14 12.89
CA ASP A 583 8.59 39.23 14.36
C ASP A 583 8.62 40.65 14.92
N GLN A 584 7.78 41.53 14.36
CA GLN A 584 7.84 42.96 14.64
C GLN A 584 7.56 43.32 16.11
N SER A 585 6.71 42.56 16.80
CA SER A 585 6.39 42.78 18.23
C SER A 585 7.58 42.51 19.15
N SER A 586 8.34 41.45 18.88
CA SER A 586 9.55 41.11 19.64
C SER A 586 10.68 42.08 19.33
N ALA A 587 10.84 42.45 18.05
CA ALA A 587 11.78 43.47 17.61
C ALA A 587 11.58 44.82 18.31
N ASP A 588 10.34 45.25 18.54
CA ASP A 588 10.06 46.53 19.20
C ASP A 588 10.42 46.52 20.70
N GLN A 589 10.30 45.37 21.39
CA GLN A 589 10.75 45.21 22.80
C GLN A 589 12.27 45.38 22.97
N PHE A 590 13.03 44.90 21.98
CA PHE A 590 14.49 45.07 21.95
C PHE A 590 14.86 46.53 21.66
N LYS A 591 14.16 47.21 20.74
CA LYS A 591 14.39 48.65 20.47
C LYS A 591 14.11 49.53 21.68
N GLU A 592 13.06 49.24 22.45
CA GLU A 592 12.72 49.98 23.66
C GLU A 592 13.82 49.92 24.73
N ARG A 593 14.66 48.88 24.69
CA ARG A 593 15.80 48.67 25.60
C ARG A 593 17.15 49.01 24.97
N GLU A 594 17.14 49.89 23.97
CA GLU A 594 18.34 50.42 23.29
C GLU A 594 19.15 49.41 22.48
N TRP A 595 18.57 48.26 22.09
CA TRP A 595 19.24 47.32 21.19
C TRP A 595 19.17 47.77 19.72
N THR A 596 20.24 47.49 18.98
CA THR A 596 20.27 47.64 17.52
C THR A 596 19.56 46.45 16.89
N VAL A 597 18.39 46.69 16.31
CA VAL A 597 17.54 45.64 15.74
C VAL A 597 17.62 45.61 14.22
N ILE A 598 17.92 44.42 13.68
CA ILE A 598 17.98 44.13 12.26
C ILE A 598 16.88 43.12 11.94
N VAL A 599 16.04 43.43 10.94
CA VAL A 599 14.93 42.56 10.51
C VAL A 599 15.25 42.08 9.10
N GLY A 600 15.17 40.76 8.89
CA GLY A 600 15.55 40.10 7.65
C GLY A 600 14.81 40.64 6.43
N GLN A 601 15.55 40.87 5.34
CA GLN A 601 15.02 41.31 4.04
C GLN A 601 15.64 40.55 2.87
N ASP A 602 16.97 40.61 2.76
CA ASP A 602 17.75 39.91 1.75
C ASP A 602 19.12 39.61 2.35
N LEU A 603 19.63 38.41 2.08
CA LEU A 603 20.85 37.88 2.69
C LEU A 603 22.06 38.84 2.57
N SER A 604 22.18 39.55 1.44
CA SER A 604 23.27 40.49 1.22
C SER A 604 23.10 41.81 1.99
N ALA A 605 21.85 42.27 2.16
CA ALA A 605 21.52 43.46 2.92
C ALA A 605 21.64 43.21 4.43
N ASP A 606 21.19 42.04 4.89
CA ASP A 606 21.21 41.63 6.28
C ASP A 606 22.65 41.48 6.78
N LEU A 607 23.52 40.85 6.00
CA LEU A 607 24.93 40.73 6.33
C LEU A 607 25.63 42.10 6.40
N ALA A 608 25.34 43.00 5.47
CA ALA A 608 25.89 44.36 5.50
C ALA A 608 25.40 45.17 6.71
N ALA A 609 24.13 44.99 7.11
CA ALA A 609 23.55 45.63 8.29
C ALA A 609 24.19 45.11 9.58
N ILE A 610 24.34 43.78 9.72
CA ILE A 610 24.97 43.13 10.87
C ILE A 610 26.41 43.59 11.00
N ARG A 611 27.15 43.57 9.90
CA ARG A 611 28.53 44.04 9.87
C ARG A 611 28.65 45.50 10.33
N LYS A 612 27.80 46.38 9.82
CA LYS A 612 27.80 47.80 10.20
C LYS A 612 27.46 48.00 11.68
N ALA A 613 26.56 47.19 12.23
CA ALA A 613 26.19 47.24 13.64
C ALA A 613 27.35 46.79 14.55
N ILE A 614 28.06 45.74 14.16
CA ILE A 614 29.20 45.17 14.91
C ILE A 614 30.46 46.05 14.78
N GLU A 615 30.79 46.54 13.58
CA GLU A 615 31.95 47.43 13.38
C GLU A 615 31.72 48.85 13.96
N GLY A 616 30.45 49.26 14.11
CA GLY A 616 30.07 50.56 14.65
C GLY A 616 30.25 50.67 16.17
N SER A 617 30.02 49.59 16.92
CA SER A 617 30.13 49.53 18.38
C SER A 617 31.58 49.46 18.89
N ASP A 618 32.51 48.90 18.11
CA ASP A 618 33.95 48.90 18.39
C ASP A 618 34.59 50.30 18.46
N SER A 619 33.92 51.32 17.88
CA SER A 619 34.40 52.71 17.92
C SER A 619 33.96 53.51 19.16
N ALA A 620 33.14 52.93 20.06
CA ALA A 620 32.55 53.62 21.20
C ALA A 620 33.02 53.14 22.60
N GLY A 621 33.81 52.05 22.69
CA GLY A 621 34.22 51.42 23.96
C GLY A 621 35.55 51.88 24.58
N GLY A 622 36.05 53.06 24.21
CA GLY A 622 37.33 53.62 24.67
C GLY A 622 37.23 54.70 25.74
N SER A 623 36.57 54.46 26.88
CA SER A 623 36.72 55.32 28.06
C SER A 623 36.29 54.62 29.35
N ASN A 624 37.29 54.15 30.10
CA ASN A 624 37.20 53.87 31.53
C ASN A 624 37.05 55.20 32.29
N PRO A 625 36.23 55.27 33.36
CA PRO A 625 36.81 55.78 34.60
C PRO A 625 36.39 54.97 35.84
N SER A 626 37.41 54.78 36.68
CA SER A 626 37.49 54.57 38.13
C SER A 626 36.22 54.36 38.96
#